data_AF-A0A7Y3ELH5-F1
#
_entry.id   AF-A0A7Y3ELH5-F1
#
_cell.length_a   1.000
_cell.length_b   1.000
_cell.length_c   1.000
_cell.angle_alpha   90.00
_cell.angle_beta   90.00
_cell.angle_gamma   90.00
#
_symmetry.space_group_name_H-M   'P 1'
#
loop_
_entity.id
_entity.type
_entity.pdbx_description
1 polymer ?
#
loop_
_entity_poly.entity_id
_entity_poly.type
_entity_poly.pdbx_seq_one_letter_code
_entity_poly.pdbx_strand_id
1 'polypeptide(L)' 'MAKENDIVLIYLEDKPLFFARVEGILADSKPDWYHVKFLVLQIPVQVVTWILRDIYINGSEFTMNGKKMRIEEVIAPK' A
#
# COMPACT_ATOMS: atom_id res chain seq x y z
N MET A 1 -1.98 -1.67 -11.15
CA MET A 1 -1.92 -0.58 -10.18
C MET A 1 -3.18 -0.59 -9.37
N ALA A 2 -3.05 -0.78 -8.06
CA ALA A 2 -4.17 -0.60 -7.14
C ALA A 2 -4.78 0.78 -7.34
N LYS A 3 -6.10 0.85 -7.33
CA LYS A 3 -6.90 2.05 -7.51
C LYS A 3 -7.60 2.39 -6.20
N GLU A 4 -8.21 3.56 -6.17
CA GLU A 4 -9.07 3.96 -5.08
C GLU A 4 -10.18 2.90 -4.84
N ASN A 5 -10.42 2.59 -3.57
CA ASN A 5 -11.29 1.54 -3.05
C ASN A 5 -10.79 0.09 -3.17
N ASP A 6 -9.65 -0.16 -3.82
CA ASP A 6 -9.07 -1.51 -3.83
C ASP A 6 -8.58 -1.88 -2.42
N ILE A 7 -8.71 -3.17 -2.10
CA ILE A 7 -8.15 -3.75 -0.88
C ILE A 7 -6.78 -4.31 -1.23
N VAL A 8 -5.79 -3.98 -0.40
CA VAL A 8 -4.43 -4.49 -0.52
C VAL A 8 -4.02 -5.21 0.78
N LEU A 9 -3.18 -6.22 0.63
CA LEU A 9 -2.49 -6.90 1.71
C LEU A 9 -1.04 -6.40 1.73
N ILE A 10 -0.62 -5.89 2.89
CA ILE A 10 0.72 -5.40 3.11
C ILE A 10 1.53 -6.48 3.80
N TYR A 11 2.71 -6.77 3.26
CA TYR A 11 3.68 -7.71 3.80
C TYR A 11 4.84 -6.97 4.45
N LEU A 12 5.36 -7.55 5.53
CA LEU A 12 6.59 -7.15 6.21
C LEU A 12 7.48 -8.38 6.35
N GLU A 13 8.70 -8.34 5.82
CA GLU A 13 9.63 -9.49 5.86
C GLU A 13 8.97 -10.78 5.36
N ASP A 14 8.30 -10.69 4.20
CA ASP A 14 7.53 -11.77 3.54
C ASP A 14 6.35 -12.34 4.35
N LYS A 15 6.03 -11.74 5.49
CA LYS A 15 4.87 -12.13 6.30
C LYS A 15 3.72 -11.15 6.11
N PRO A 16 2.48 -11.63 5.91
CA PRO A 16 1.32 -10.76 5.83
C PRO A 16 1.16 -10.01 7.15
N LEU A 17 1.04 -8.70 7.08
CA LEU A 17 0.98 -7.83 8.24
C LEU A 17 -0.44 -7.33 8.50
N PHE A 18 -1.05 -6.66 7.51
CA PHE A 18 -2.44 -6.18 7.60
C PHE A 18 -3.06 -5.89 6.23
N PHE A 19 -4.39 -5.86 6.20
CA PHE A 19 -5.16 -5.33 5.08
C PHE A 19 -5.30 -3.81 5.18
N ALA A 20 -5.32 -3.16 4.03
CA ALA A 20 -5.68 -1.76 3.92
C ALA A 20 -6.55 -1.52 2.69
N ARG A 21 -7.41 -0.50 2.74
CA ARG A 21 -8.09 0.02 1.57
C ARG A 21 -7.37 1.26 1.05
N VAL A 22 -7.20 1.36 -0.26
CA VAL A 22 -6.66 2.58 -0.89
C VAL A 22 -7.73 3.66 -0.88
N GLU A 23 -7.48 4.76 -0.18
CA GLU A 23 -8.39 5.92 -0.10
C GLU A 23 -8.07 7.01 -1.13
N GLY A 24 -6.90 6.93 -1.78
CA GLY A 24 -6.52 7.87 -2.82
C GLY A 24 -5.04 7.81 -3.18
N ILE A 25 -4.73 8.17 -4.42
CA ILE A 25 -3.36 8.21 -4.96
C ILE A 25 -3.18 9.58 -5.62
N LEU A 26 -2.33 10.42 -5.06
CA LEU A 26 -2.04 11.76 -5.57
C LEU A 26 -0.57 11.85 -5.99
N ALA A 27 -0.28 12.49 -7.12
CA ALA A 27 1.10 12.69 -7.56
C ALA A 27 1.90 13.54 -6.55
N ASP A 28 3.13 13.13 -6.26
CA ASP A 28 4.11 13.92 -5.52
C ASP A 28 4.81 14.93 -6.46
N SER A 29 5.54 15.87 -5.87
CA SER A 29 6.46 16.76 -6.58
C SER A 29 7.52 16.03 -7.42
N LYS A 30 7.90 14.81 -7.03
CA LYS A 30 8.87 13.98 -7.75
C LYS A 30 8.19 13.09 -8.79
N PRO A 31 8.71 13.01 -10.04
CA PRO A 31 8.19 12.11 -11.05
C PRO A 31 8.10 10.66 -10.55
N ASP A 32 6.99 10.00 -10.87
CA ASP A 32 6.67 8.60 -10.52
C ASP A 32 6.52 8.32 -9.01
N TRP A 33 6.50 9.35 -8.17
CA TRP A 33 6.18 9.23 -6.74
C TRP A 33 4.76 9.73 -6.47
N TYR A 34 4.10 9.09 -5.50
CA TYR A 34 2.71 9.33 -5.18
C TYR A 34 2.50 9.31 -3.66
N HIS A 35 1.67 10.23 -3.17
CA HIS A 35 1.05 10.14 -1.86
C HIS A 35 -0.12 9.17 -1.93
N VAL A 36 0.07 7.98 -1.38
CA VAL A 36 -0.96 6.95 -1.30
C VAL A 36 -1.55 6.95 0.11
N LYS A 37 -2.85 7.23 0.19
CA LYS A 37 -3.60 7.18 1.44
C LYS A 37 -4.19 5.78 1.61
N PHE A 38 -3.96 5.20 2.78
CA PHE A 38 -4.45 3.87 3.14
C PHE A 38 -5.31 3.96 4.39
N LEU A 39 -6.48 3.33 4.36
CA LEU A 39 -7.25 2.99 5.56
C LEU A 39 -6.83 1.59 6.01
N VAL A 40 -6.08 1.51 7.11
CA VAL A 40 -5.67 0.26 7.74
C VAL A 40 -6.88 -0.39 8.40
N LEU A 41 -7.18 -1.62 7.97
CA LEU A 41 -8.34 -2.40 8.41
C LEU A 41 -7.98 -3.26 9.63
N GLN A 42 -7.50 -2.60 10.69
CA GLN A 42 -7.25 -3.19 12.01
C GLN A 42 -8.16 -2.53 13.05
N ILE A 43 -8.18 -3.06 14.28
CA ILE A 43 -8.90 -2.44 15.40
C ILE A 43 -7.87 -1.80 16.34
N PRO A 44 -7.93 -0.47 16.58
CA PRO A 44 -8.81 0.50 15.93
C PRO A 44 -8.39 0.77 14.47
N VAL A 45 -9.34 1.22 13.64
CA VAL A 45 -9.03 1.61 12.26
C VAL A 45 -8.17 2.87 12.25
N GLN A 46 -7.20 2.92 11.34
CA GLN A 46 -6.26 4.05 11.24
C GLN A 46 -6.08 4.44 9.77
N VAL A 47 -5.91 5.74 9.52
CA VAL A 47 -5.55 6.24 8.18
C VAL A 47 -4.09 6.64 8.18
N VAL A 48 -3.34 6.13 7.21
CA VAL A 48 -1.92 6.46 7.02
C VAL A 48 -1.71 6.96 5.59
N THR A 49 -0.67 7.77 5.38
CA THR A 49 -0.27 8.23 4.04
C THR A 49 1.19 7.90 3.83
N TRP A 50 1.49 7.15 2.77
CA TRP A 50 2.84 6.77 2.39
C TRP A 50 3.22 7.45 1.08
N ILE A 51 4.50 7.78 0.94
CA ILE A 51 5.06 8.29 -0.33
C ILE A 51 5.71 7.11 -1.02
N LEU A 52 5.10 6.63 -2.10
CA LEU A 52 5.48 5.41 -2.80
C LEU A 52 5.73 5.69 -4.28
N ARG A 53 6.64 4.93 -4.88
CA ARG A 53 6.77 4.88 -6.34
C ARG A 53 5.68 4.00 -6.93
N ASP A 54 5.28 4.28 -8.17
CA ASP A 54 4.35 3.46 -8.95
C ASP A 54 4.68 1.95 -8.91
N ILE A 55 5.96 1.59 -9.05
CA ILE A 55 6.43 0.21 -9.03
C ILE A 55 6.14 -0.51 -7.71
N TYR A 56 6.13 0.21 -6.58
CA TYR A 56 5.86 -0.36 -5.25
C TYR A 56 4.36 -0.59 -5.05
N ILE A 57 3.53 0.31 -5.57
CA ILE A 57 2.07 0.17 -5.59
C ILE A 57 1.66 -1.04 -6.46
N ASN A 58 2.46 -1.36 -7.48
CA ASN A 58 2.31 -2.53 -8.34
C ASN A 58 2.93 -3.82 -7.76
N GLY A 59 3.36 -3.80 -6.49
CA GLY A 59 3.82 -4.99 -5.77
C GLY A 59 5.30 -5.32 -5.88
N SER A 60 6.11 -4.40 -6.42
CA SER A 60 7.56 -4.48 -6.26
C SER A 60 7.94 -4.32 -4.78
N GLU A 61 8.98 -5.02 -4.36
CA GLU A 61 9.51 -4.90 -3.00
C GLU A 61 10.16 -3.52 -2.78
N PHE A 62 10.02 -3.00 -1.58
CA PHE A 62 10.65 -1.76 -1.14
C PHE A 62 11.05 -1.85 0.33
N THR A 63 11.83 -0.88 0.80
CA THR A 63 12.27 -0.83 2.20
C THR A 63 11.66 0.35 2.93
N MET A 64 11.12 0.11 4.13
CA MET A 64 10.73 1.15 5.08
C MET A 64 11.47 0.90 6.39
N ASN A 65 12.25 1.89 6.84
CA ASN A 65 13.06 1.80 8.06
C ASN A 65 13.94 0.53 8.11
N GLY A 66 14.54 0.17 6.97
CA GLY A 66 15.41 -1.01 6.84
C GLY A 66 14.69 -2.36 6.80
N LYS A 67 13.36 -2.38 6.84
CA LYS A 67 12.56 -3.61 6.71
C LYS A 67 11.96 -3.74 5.32
N LYS A 68 11.92 -4.96 4.79
CA LYS A 68 11.36 -5.28 3.47
C LYS A 68 9.84 -5.26 3.53
N MET A 69 9.23 -4.51 2.63
CA MET A 69 7.78 -4.33 2.48
C MET A 69 7.35 -4.72 1.08
N ARG A 70 6.11 -5.22 0.96
CA ARG A 70 5.46 -5.51 -0.33
C ARG A 70 3.97 -5.25 -0.22
N ILE A 71 3.36 -4.76 -1.30
CA ILE A 71 1.92 -4.51 -1.40
C ILE A 71 1.35 -5.48 -2.42
N GLU A 72 0.25 -6.15 -2.09
CA GLU A 72 -0.42 -7.07 -3.00
C GLU A 72 -1.92 -6.74 -3.06
N GLU A 73 -2.47 -6.63 -4.26
CA GLU A 73 -3.91 -6.42 -4.45
C GLU A 73 -4.67 -7.68 -4.04
N VAL A 74 -5.73 -7.51 -3.24
CA VAL A 74 -6.59 -8.62 -2.80
C VAL A 74 -7.74 -8.76 -3.78
N ILE A 75 -7.78 -9.89 -4.47
CA ILE A 75 -8.85 -10.24 -5.41
C ILE A 75 -9.89 -11.09 -4.67
N ALA A 76 -11.17 -10.71 -4.75
CA ALA A 76 -12.25 -11.49 -4.16
C ALA A 76 -12.29 -12.91 -4.75
N PRO A 77 -12.45 -13.96 -3.92
CA PRO A 77 -12.67 -15.30 -4.41
C PRO A 77 -13.97 -15.38 -5.23
N LYS A 78 -14.00 -16.27 -6.21
CA LYS A 78 -15.18 -16.53 -7.06
C LYS A 78 -16.22 -17.37 -6.33
#